data_AF-A0A3M1PL17-F1
#
_entry.id   AF-A0A3M1PL17-F1
#
_cell.length_a   1.000
_cell.length_b   1.000
_cell.length_c   1.000
_cell.angle_alpha   90.00
_cell.angle_beta   90.00
_cell.angle_gamma   90.00
#
_symmetry.space_group_name_H-M   'P 1'
#
loop_
_entity.id
_entity.type
_entity.pdbx_description
1 polymer ?
#
loop_
_entity_poly.entity_id
_entity_poly.type
_entity_poly.pdbx_seq_one_letter_code
_entity_poly.pdbx_strand_id
1 'polypeptide(L)' 'MGPRVKLSFTKDHRRGTHVAVDFRGHLRVTDREAFRNAFTKGIGPAKAFGFGLLMLQPVN' A
#
# COMPACT_ATOMS: atom_id res chain seq x y z
N MET A 1 12.75 3.55 3.11
CA MET A 1 11.71 4.06 2.20
C MET A 1 12.26 4.00 0.79
N GLY A 2 11.55 3.36 -0.13
CA GLY A 2 11.95 3.24 -1.53
C GLY A 2 11.77 4.55 -2.30
N PRO A 3 12.29 4.62 -3.55
CA PRO A 3 12.12 5.80 -4.38
C PRO A 3 10.64 6.06 -4.69
N ARG A 4 10.30 7.33 -4.95
CA ARG A 4 8.98 7.68 -5.51
C ARG A 4 8.94 7.28 -6.97
N VAL A 5 7.98 6.44 -7.35
CA VAL A 5 7.79 5.98 -8.73
C VAL A 5 6.46 6.50 -9.28
N LYS A 6 6.45 7.06 -10.48
CA LYS A 6 5.22 7.45 -11.17
C LYS A 6 4.71 6.26 -11.99
N LEU A 7 3.47 5.84 -11.73
CA LEU A 7 2.78 4.77 -12.45
C LEU A 7 1.65 5.38 -13.27
N SER A 8 1.75 5.30 -14.60
CA SER A 8 0.71 5.77 -15.52
C SER A 8 -0.24 4.64 -15.90
N PHE A 9 -1.51 4.98 -16.10
CA PHE A 9 -2.53 4.04 -16.56
C PHE A 9 -3.52 4.74 -17.49
N THR A 10 -4.23 3.96 -18.29
CA THR A 10 -5.35 4.45 -19.11
C THR A 10 -6.61 3.71 -18.72
N LYS A 11 -7.69 4.46 -18.48
CA LYS A 11 -9.03 3.95 -18.17
C LYS A 11 -10.05 4.79 -18.93
N ASP A 12 -10.97 4.15 -19.66
CA ASP A 12 -12.03 4.83 -20.43
C ASP A 12 -11.48 5.96 -21.35
N HIS A 13 -10.39 5.65 -22.09
CA HIS A 13 -9.63 6.60 -22.92
C HIS A 13 -9.04 7.82 -22.19
N ARG A 14 -9.11 7.87 -20.85
CA ARG A 14 -8.48 8.90 -20.03
C ARG A 14 -7.17 8.38 -19.46
N ARG A 15 -6.13 9.20 -19.49
CA ARG A 15 -4.83 8.89 -18.88
C ARG A 15 -4.79 9.43 -17.45
N GLY A 16 -4.34 8.59 -16.52
CA GLY A 16 -4.13 8.93 -15.11
C GLY A 16 -2.71 8.60 -14.68
N THR A 17 -2.30 9.11 -13.52
CA THR A 17 -1.00 8.82 -12.91
C THR A 17 -1.15 8.71 -11.39
N HIS A 18 -0.55 7.66 -10.81
CA HIS A 18 -0.37 7.52 -9.37
C HIS A 18 1.11 7.62 -9.01
N VAL A 19 1.42 8.11 -7.81
CA VAL A 19 2.78 8.11 -7.26
C VAL A 19 2.88 7.04 -6.20
N ALA A 20 3.75 6.05 -6.42
CA ALA A 20 4.03 4.95 -5.52
C ALA A 20 5.26 5.21 -4.66
N VAL A 21 5.24 4.67 -3.44
CA VAL A 21 6.39 4.58 -2.54
C VAL A 21 6.32 3.25 -1.82
N ASP A 22 7.47 2.58 -1.75
CA ASP A 22 7.61 1.36 -0.97
C ASP A 22 8.09 1.66 0.46
N PHE A 23 7.30 1.25 1.44
CA PHE A 23 7.69 1.26 2.86
C PHE A 23 8.22 -0.11 3.26
N ARG A 24 9.35 -0.15 3.95
CA ARG A 24 9.96 -1.37 4.49
C ARG A 24 10.55 -1.07 5.86
N GLY A 25 10.42 -2.02 6.79
CA GLY A 25 10.94 -1.92 8.14
C GLY A 25 10.16 -2.82 9.10
N HIS A 26 10.36 -2.57 10.39
CA HIS A 26 9.61 -3.23 11.46
C HIS A 26 8.50 -2.31 11.97
N LEU A 27 7.41 -2.91 12.43
CA LEU A 27 6.33 -2.21 13.10
C LEU A 27 5.98 -2.93 14.40
N ARG A 28 5.41 -2.18 15.35
CA ARG A 28 4.79 -2.73 16.55
C ARG A 28 3.29 -2.56 16.42
N VAL A 29 2.54 -3.65 16.60
CA VAL A 29 1.08 -3.58 16.66
C VAL A 29 0.70 -2.95 17.99
N THR A 30 0.11 -1.76 17.95
CA THR A 30 -0.37 -1.02 19.13
C THR A 30 -1.85 -1.21 19.38
N ASP A 31 -2.61 -1.53 18.33
CA ASP A 31 -4.04 -1.88 18.36
C ASP A 31 -4.27 -3.06 17.42
N ARG A 32 -4.81 -4.15 17.96
CA ARG A 32 -5.00 -5.41 17.23
C ARG A 32 -6.08 -5.30 16.16
N GLU A 33 -7.21 -4.68 16.47
CA GLU A 33 -8.36 -4.64 15.55
C GLU A 33 -8.13 -3.62 14.44
N ALA A 34 -7.54 -2.48 14.76
CA ALA A 34 -7.11 -1.51 13.74
C ALA A 34 -6.10 -2.14 12.77
N PHE A 35 -5.13 -2.90 13.30
CA PHE A 35 -4.15 -3.61 12.48
C PHE A 35 -4.79 -4.67 11.57
N ARG A 36 -5.68 -5.52 12.10
CA ARG A 36 -6.39 -6.52 11.29
C ARG A 36 -7.21 -5.87 10.18
N ASN A 37 -7.92 -4.80 10.50
CA ASN A 37 -8.69 -4.05 9.52
C ASN A 37 -7.79 -3.45 8.42
N ALA A 38 -6.67 -2.82 8.80
CA ALA A 38 -5.72 -2.24 7.85
C ALA A 38 -5.06 -3.31 6.96
N PHE A 39 -4.65 -4.44 7.54
CA PHE A 39 -4.04 -5.55 6.81
C PHE A 39 -5.00 -6.19 5.80
N THR A 40 -6.24 -6.44 6.21
CA THR A 40 -7.24 -7.13 5.37
C THR A 40 -7.85 -6.22 4.32
N LYS A 41 -8.11 -4.95 4.63
CA LYS A 41 -8.72 -4.01 3.68
C LYS A 41 -7.70 -3.27 2.82
N GLY A 42 -6.44 -3.26 3.21
CA GLY A 42 -5.39 -2.46 2.59
C GLY A 42 -5.42 -0.99 3.01
N ILE A 43 -4.26 -0.32 2.91
CA ILE A 43 -4.03 1.04 3.41
C ILE A 43 -4.05 2.06 2.26
N GLY A 44 -4.81 3.15 2.41
CA GLY A 44 -4.80 4.26 1.46
C GLY A 44 -5.60 4.03 0.16
N PRO A 45 -5.52 4.97 -0.81
CA PRO A 45 -6.29 4.92 -2.06
C PRO A 45 -5.64 3.97 -3.11
N ALA A 46 -6.24 3.91 -4.31
CA ALA A 46 -5.68 3.21 -5.48
C ALA A 46 -5.45 1.69 -5.31
N LYS A 47 -6.21 1.02 -4.42
CA LYS A 47 -6.07 -0.42 -4.15
C LYS A 47 -6.17 -1.31 -5.40
N ALA A 48 -7.03 -0.96 -6.35
CA ALA A 48 -7.18 -1.66 -7.62
C ALA A 48 -5.95 -1.54 -8.56
N PHE A 49 -5.00 -0.66 -8.23
CA PHE A 49 -3.77 -0.42 -8.99
C PHE A 49 -2.52 -1.01 -8.30
N GLY A 50 -2.69 -1.93 -7.35
CA GLY A 50 -1.59 -2.59 -6.65
C GLY A 50 -1.07 -1.85 -5.41
N PHE A 51 -1.80 -0.85 -4.90
CA PHE A 51 -1.42 -0.08 -3.72
C PHE A 51 -2.09 -0.63 -2.45
N GLY A 52 -1.47 -0.33 -1.31
CA GLY A 52 -2.09 -0.56 0.01
C GLY A 52 -1.98 -1.97 0.55
N LEU A 53 -1.37 -2.90 -0.18
CA LEU A 53 -1.01 -4.22 0.33
C LEU A 53 0.11 -4.08 1.38
N LEU A 54 -0.10 -4.70 2.54
CA LEU A 54 0.93 -4.83 3.56
C LEU A 54 1.48 -6.26 3.53
N MET A 55 2.79 -6.40 3.31
CA MET A 55 3.48 -7.69 3.40
C MET A 55 4.17 -7.80 4.74
N LEU A 56 3.97 -8.93 5.42
CA LEU A 56 4.43 -9.13 6.79
C LEU A 56 5.23 -10.41 6.92
N GLN A 57 6.24 -10.34 7.77
CA GLN A 57 6.96 -11.48 8.30
C GLN A 57 7.02 -11.30 9.83
N PRO A 58 6.78 -12.35 10.63
CA PRO A 58 7.05 -12.31 12.05
C PRO A 58 8.52 -11.94 12.30
N VAL A 59 8.74 -11.02 13.24
CA VAL A 59 10.05 -10.81 13.84
C VAL A 59 10.15 -11.82 14.96
N ASN A 60 10.61 -13.04 14.64
CA ASN A 60 11.13 -14.11 15.51
C ASN A 60 11.02 -15.44 14.76
#